data_AF-A0AAD3MK69-F1
#
_entry.id   AF-A0AAD3MK69-F1
#
_cell.length_a   1.000
_cell.length_b   1.000
_cell.length_c   1.000
_cell.angle_alpha   90.00
_cell.angle_beta   90.00
_cell.angle_gamma   90.00
#
_symmetry.space_group_name_H-M   'P 1'
#
loop_
_entity.id
_entity.type
_entity.pdbx_description
1 polymer ?
#
loop_
_entity_poly.entity_id
_entity_poly.type
_entity_poly.pdbx_seq_one_letter_code
_entity_poly.pdbx_strand_id
1 'polypeptide(L)' 'MTLYNQIENRSFFTLSDGTFRINNLSRTDSGEYTLVAFDSTGQRSEPQTLQLFIQAPVSSVLLVSECLSQGEMRVS' A
#
# COMPACT_ATOMS: atom_id res chain seq x y z
N MET A 1 -4.14 -1.52 26.93
CA MET A 1 -3.97 -1.36 25.46
C MET A 1 -4.86 -2.39 24.81
N THR A 2 -5.92 -1.96 24.13
CA THR A 2 -6.90 -2.87 23.52
C THR A 2 -6.52 -3.05 22.06
N LEU A 3 -6.31 -4.29 21.62
CA LEU A 3 -6.14 -4.60 20.20
C LEU A 3 -7.52 -4.59 19.55
N TYR A 4 -7.71 -3.78 18.52
CA TYR A 4 -8.93 -3.79 17.70
C TYR A 4 -8.54 -3.78 16.23
N ASN A 5 -9.40 -4.36 15.39
CA ASN A 5 -9.19 -4.40 13.96
C ASN A 5 -9.44 -3.00 13.36
N GLN A 6 -8.37 -2.30 12.98
CA GLN A 6 -8.45 -0.93 12.46
C GLN A 6 -9.09 -0.82 11.07
N ILE A 7 -9.32 -1.95 10.38
CA ILE A 7 -9.88 -1.99 9.03
C ILE A 7 -11.25 -2.69 8.95
N GLU A 8 -11.80 -3.14 10.08
CA GLU A 8 -13.04 -3.93 10.14
C GLU A 8 -14.21 -3.25 9.40
N ASN A 9 -14.47 -1.98 9.70
CA ASN A 9 -15.61 -1.24 9.13
C ASN A 9 -15.46 -0.86 7.64
N ARG A 10 -14.33 -1.18 7.01
CA ARG A 10 -14.05 -0.82 5.62
C ARG A 10 -13.39 -1.94 4.82
N SER A 11 -13.29 -3.13 5.39
CA SER A 11 -12.77 -4.32 4.71
C SER A 11 -13.89 -5.30 4.41
N PHE A 12 -13.70 -6.09 3.36
CA PHE A 12 -14.67 -7.09 2.91
C PHE A 12 -13.92 -8.26 2.29
N PHE A 13 -14.35 -9.49 2.63
CA PHE A 13 -13.80 -10.71 2.04
C PHE A 13 -14.84 -11.37 1.14
N THR A 14 -14.52 -11.46 -0.15
CA THR A 14 -15.35 -12.14 -1.14
C THR A 14 -15.02 -13.63 -1.11
N LEU A 15 -15.86 -14.43 -0.46
CA LEU A 15 -15.63 -15.87 -0.31
C LEU A 15 -15.57 -16.64 -1.64
N SER A 16 -16.27 -16.18 -2.67
CA SER A 16 -16.39 -16.90 -3.95
C SER A 16 -15.09 -16.94 -4.75
N ASP A 17 -14.23 -15.94 -4.61
CA ASP A 17 -12.97 -15.83 -5.36
C ASP A 17 -11.74 -15.57 -4.45
N GLY A 18 -11.94 -15.50 -3.13
CA GLY A 18 -10.87 -15.28 -2.16
C GLY A 18 -10.35 -13.85 -2.13
N THR A 19 -11.05 -12.88 -2.72
CA THR A 19 -10.59 -11.48 -2.76
C THR A 19 -10.80 -10.79 -1.42
N PHE A 20 -9.72 -10.27 -0.84
CA PHE A 20 -9.80 -9.34 0.29
C PHE A 20 -9.71 -7.90 -0.20
N ARG A 21 -10.74 -7.10 0.08
CA ARG A 21 -10.82 -5.69 -0.29
C ARG A 21 -10.74 -4.82 0.95
N ILE A 22 -9.94 -3.75 0.89
CA ILE A 22 -9.91 -2.68 1.89
C ILE A 22 -10.27 -1.37 1.19
N ASN A 23 -11.35 -0.72 1.63
CA ASN A 23 -11.77 0.57 1.12
C ASN A 23 -11.05 1.71 1.85
N ASN A 24 -10.99 2.88 1.21
CA ASN A 24 -10.43 4.11 1.78
C ASN A 24 -9.04 3.89 2.38
N LEU A 25 -8.13 3.34 1.56
CA LEU A 25 -6.76 3.04 1.97
C LEU A 25 -6.04 4.28 2.52
N SER A 26 -5.27 4.06 3.58
CA SER A 26 -4.39 5.04 4.20
C SER A 26 -2.96 4.51 4.25
N ARG A 27 -1.97 5.39 4.42
CA ARG A 27 -0.56 4.97 4.53
C ARG A 27 -0.32 4.00 5.68
N THR A 28 -1.07 4.14 6.78
CA THR A 28 -0.99 3.27 7.97
C THR A 28 -1.54 1.86 7.72
N ASP A 29 -2.17 1.62 6.57
CA ASP A 29 -2.59 0.27 6.17
C ASP A 29 -1.48 -0.50 5.46
N SER A 30 -0.31 0.12 5.25
CA SER A 30 0.88 -0.58 4.78
C SER A 30 1.31 -1.60 5.83
N GLY A 31 1.74 -2.77 5.38
CA GLY A 31 2.15 -3.83 6.28
C GLY A 31 2.18 -5.19 5.60
N GLU A 32 2.52 -6.19 6.40
CA GLU A 32 2.43 -7.59 6.01
C GLU A 32 1.00 -8.09 6.26
N TYR A 33 0.39 -8.67 5.23
CA TYR A 33 -0.92 -9.31 5.31
C TYR A 33 -0.74 -10.81 5.10
N THR A 34 -1.27 -11.62 6.03
CA THR A 34 -1.24 -13.08 5.93
C THR A 34 -2.65 -13.62 5.77
N LEU A 35 -2.89 -14.38 4.71
CA LEU A 35 -4.10 -15.16 4.51
C LEU A 35 -3.92 -16.57 5.09
N VAL A 36 -4.89 -16.98 5.90
CA VAL A 36 -5.00 -18.33 6.45
C VAL A 36 -6.44 -18.79 6.27
N ALA A 37 -6.63 -19.94 5.64
CA ALA A 37 -7.93 -20.60 5.52
C ALA A 37 -7.97 -21.86 6.39
N PHE A 38 -9.18 -22.29 6.73
CA PHE A 38 -9.42 -23.53 7.46
C PHE A 38 -10.40 -24.37 6.65
N ASP A 39 -10.12 -25.65 6.49
CA ASP A 39 -11.07 -26.57 5.88
C ASP A 39 -12.22 -26.93 6.85
N SER A 40 -13.16 -27.77 6.40
CA SER A 40 -14.30 -28.19 7.20
C SER A 40 -13.93 -29.01 8.44
N THR A 41 -12.71 -29.54 8.51
CA THR A 41 -12.17 -30.28 9.66
C THR A 41 -11.37 -29.39 10.60
N GLY A 42 -11.19 -28.10 10.25
CA GLY A 42 -10.37 -27.16 10.99
C GLY A 42 -8.87 -27.24 10.67
N GLN A 43 -8.48 -27.98 9.63
CA GLN A 43 -7.09 -28.00 9.18
C GLN A 43 -6.75 -26.68 8.49
N ARG A 44 -5.65 -26.07 8.93
CA ARG A 44 -5.14 -24.80 8.41
C ARG A 44 -4.47 -24.99 7.04
N SER A 45 -4.74 -24.07 6.12
CA SER A 45 -3.99 -23.95 4.86
C SER A 45 -2.57 -23.46 5.08
N GLU A 46 -1.68 -23.72 4.10
CA GLU A 46 -0.40 -23.02 4.07
C GLU A 46 -0.61 -21.49 4.04
N PRO A 47 0.16 -20.72 4.82
CA PRO A 47 -0.03 -19.27 4.89
C PRO A 47 0.42 -18.61 3.60
N GLN A 48 -0.36 -17.65 3.10
CA GLN A 48 0.05 -16.80 1.99
C GLN A 48 0.26 -15.38 2.49
N THR A 49 1.44 -14.83 2.22
CA THR A 49 1.84 -13.52 2.75
C THR A 49 2.01 -12.52 1.62
N LEU A 50 1.48 -11.31 1.83
CA LEU A 50 1.61 -10.17 0.93
C LEU A 50 2.15 -8.98 1.71
N GLN A 51 3.28 -8.43 1.25
CA GLN A 51 3.78 -7.16 1.74
C GLN A 51 3.14 -6.01 0.94
N LEU A 52 2.31 -5.21 1.59
CA LEU A 52 1.61 -4.07 0.97
C LEU A 52 2.29 -2.75 1.34
N PHE A 53 2.60 -1.94 0.32
CA PHE A 53 3.15 -0.59 0.49
C PHE A 53 2.20 0.46 -0.10
N ILE A 54 1.64 1.31 0.76
CA ILE A 54 0.79 2.42 0.35
C ILE A 54 1.58 3.72 0.50
N GLN A 55 1.87 4.34 -0.64
CA GLN A 55 2.61 5.59 -0.73
C GLN A 55 1.66 6.71 -1.18
N ALA A 56 1.89 7.95 -0.76
CA ALA A 56 1.18 9.04 -1.42
C ALA A 56 1.78 9.28 -2.80
N PRO A 57 1.00 9.87 -3.72
CA PRO A 57 1.55 10.38 -4.97
C PRO A 57 2.72 11.32 -4.68
N VAL A 58 3.85 11.05 -5.31
CA VAL A 58 4.92 12.04 -5.43
C VAL A 58 4.65 12.85 -6.68
N SER A 59 4.72 14.18 -6.58
CA SER A 59 4.71 15.03 -7.76
C SER A 59 5.90 14.66 -8.66
N SER A 60 5.72 14.67 -9.98
CA SER A 60 6.83 14.56 -10.91
C SER A 60 7.89 15.62 -10.60
N VAL A 61 9.17 15.27 -10.72
CA VAL A 61 10.27 16.23 -10.60
C VAL A 61 10.06 17.32 -11.64
N LEU A 62 9.97 18.59 -11.20
CA LEU A 62 9.99 19.73 -12.11
C LEU A 62 11.45 19.95 -12.54
N LEU A 63 11.82 19.42 -13.70
CA LEU A 63 13.11 19.72 -14.32
C LEU A 63 13.03 21.11 -14.95
N VAL A 64 13.60 22.11 -14.27
CA VAL A 64 13.80 23.44 -14.86
C VAL A 64 15.13 23.41 -15.59
N SER A 65 15.09 23.29 -16.90
CA SER A 65 16.26 23.45 -17.76
C SER A 65 16.57 24.94 -17.86
N GLU A 66 17.41 25.48 -16.96
CA GLU A 66 18.05 26.78 -17.19
C GLU A 66 19.21 26.58 -18.16
N CYS A 67 18.95 26.84 -19.45
CA CYS A 67 20.03 26.97 -20.43
C CYS A 67 20.63 28.37 -20.29
N LEU A 68 21.88 28.47 -19.84
CA LEU A 68 22.66 29.68 -20.03
C LEU A 68 23.04 29.78 -21.52
N SER A 69 22.86 30.96 -22.11
CA SER A 69 23.39 31.19 -23.44
C SER A 69 24.92 31.11 -23.40
N GLN A 70 25.54 30.65 -24.50
CA GLN A 70 27.00 30.50 -24.56
C GLN A 70 27.66 31.87 -24.36
N GLY A 71 28.39 32.03 -23.24
CA GLY A 71 29.05 33.29 -22.86
C GLY A 71 28.40 34.03 -21.69
N GLU A 72 27.29 33.54 -21.15
CA GLU A 72 26.61 34.14 -20.00
C GLU A 72 27.22 33.64 -18.68
N MET A 73 27.74 34.56 -17.86
CA MET A 73 28.29 34.26 -16.53
C MET A 73 27.47 34.98 -15.46
N ARG A 74 26.92 34.24 -14.49
CA ARG A 74 26.25 34.83 -13.32
C ARG A 74 27.33 35.38 -12.38
N VAL A 75 27.25 36.66 -12.04
CA VAL A 75 28.09 37.30 -11.02
C VAL A 75 27.31 37.35 -9.70
N SER A 76 27.98 36.98 -8.60
CA SER A 76 27.45 36.96 -7.23
C SER A 76 27.58 38.30 -6.54
#